data_AF-U4R3U3-F1
#
_entry.id   AF-U4R3U3-F1
#
_cell.length_a   1.000
_cell.length_b   1.000
_cell.length_c   1.000
_cell.angle_alpha   90.00
_cell.angle_beta   90.00
_cell.angle_gamma   90.00
#
_symmetry.space_group_name_H-M   'P 1'
#
loop_
_entity.id
_entity.type
_entity.pdbx_description
1 polymer ?
#
loop_
_entity_poly.entity_id
_entity_poly.type
_entity_poly.pdbx_seq_one_letter_code
_entity_poly.pdbx_strand_id
1 'polypeptide(L)'
;MNELFTFGYSGNILISMAGGNFEEPAGSMIVNVPAGKKVKNFDMMGGKPQPIFEDIPKSDVEELRAQNTQLQTYIENMSQVVDALLTMLASNNNTSPETVDSILNTLKGSDA
;
A
#
# COMPACT_ATOMS: atom_id res chain seq x y z
N MET A 1 -0.74 -11.72 11.81
CA MET A 1 -1.92 -12.04 12.65
C MET A 1 -1.90 -13.55 12.85
N ASN A 2 -2.17 -14.05 14.06
CA ASN A 2 -2.24 -15.49 14.26
C ASN A 2 -3.60 -16.01 13.82
N GLU A 3 -3.59 -17.09 13.04
CA GLU A 3 -4.78 -17.76 12.56
C GLU A 3 -4.58 -19.28 12.74
N LEU A 4 -5.60 -19.97 13.24
CA LEU A 4 -5.63 -21.43 13.31
C LEU A 4 -6.22 -21.97 12.02
N PHE A 5 -5.52 -22.91 11.39
CA PHE A 5 -5.96 -23.60 10.19
C PHE A 5 -6.10 -25.09 10.43
N THR A 6 -7.22 -25.66 9.97
CA THR A 6 -7.37 -27.10 9.78
C THR A 6 -7.37 -27.38 8.28
N PHE A 7 -6.56 -28.34 7.84
CA PHE A 7 -6.34 -28.63 6.42
C PHE A 7 -6.45 -30.13 6.15
N GLY A 8 -6.88 -30.46 4.93
CA GLY A 8 -6.97 -31.84 4.47
C GLY A 8 -5.61 -32.44 4.10
N TYR A 9 -5.60 -33.74 3.78
CA TYR A 9 -4.37 -34.45 3.37
C TYR A 9 -3.70 -33.87 2.11
N SER A 10 -4.47 -33.21 1.23
CA SER A 10 -3.99 -32.51 0.05
C SER A 10 -3.50 -31.07 0.34
N GLY A 11 -3.52 -30.63 1.61
CA GLY A 11 -3.17 -29.28 2.04
C GLY A 11 -4.34 -28.29 2.00
N ASN A 12 -5.45 -28.64 1.36
CA ASN A 12 -6.61 -27.76 1.20
C ASN A 12 -7.13 -27.26 2.55
N ILE A 13 -7.37 -25.96 2.67
CA ILE A 13 -7.92 -25.35 3.88
C ILE A 13 -9.38 -25.77 4.04
N LEU A 14 -9.72 -26.34 5.20
CA LEU A 14 -11.08 -26.73 5.57
C LEU A 14 -11.71 -25.74 6.54
N ILE A 15 -10.92 -25.26 7.50
CA ILE A 15 -11.34 -24.31 8.55
C ILE A 15 -10.22 -23.30 8.75
N SER A 16 -10.60 -22.02 8.90
CA SER A 16 -9.71 -20.92 9.30
C SER A 16 -10.39 -20.10 10.40
N MET A 17 -9.66 -19.80 11.47
CA MET A 17 -10.14 -18.98 12.57
C MET A 17 -9.10 -17.92 12.94
N ALA A 18 -9.50 -16.65 12.87
CA ALA A 18 -8.67 -15.54 13.31
C ALA A 18 -8.78 -15.31 14.82
N GLY A 19 -7.64 -15.11 15.49
CA GLY A 19 -7.61 -14.85 16.92
C GLY A 19 -6.32 -15.30 17.61
N GLY A 20 -6.40 -15.52 18.92
CA GLY A 20 -5.29 -15.98 19.74
C GLY A 20 -5.78 -16.92 20.83
N ASN A 21 -4.83 -17.58 21.51
CA ASN A 21 -5.11 -18.56 22.57
C ASN A 21 -5.91 -19.79 22.11
N PHE A 22 -5.68 -20.24 20.88
CA PHE A 22 -6.22 -21.52 20.43
C PHE A 22 -5.46 -22.67 21.09
N GLU A 23 -6.19 -23.65 21.61
CA GLU A 23 -5.63 -24.99 21.76
C GLU A 23 -5.49 -25.57 20.34
N GLU A 24 -4.29 -26.01 19.96
CA GLU A 24 -4.02 -26.53 18.62
C GLU A 24 -4.52 -27.97 18.51
N PRO A 25 -5.65 -28.24 17.81
CA PRO A 25 -6.17 -29.60 17.69
C PRO A 25 -5.27 -30.43 16.79
N ALA A 26 -5.24 -31.75 17.00
CA ALA A 26 -4.51 -32.65 16.12
C ALA A 26 -4.95 -32.46 14.64
N GLY A 27 -3.99 -32.27 13.74
CA GLY A 27 -4.26 -32.00 12.32
C GLY A 27 -4.52 -30.52 11.97
N SER A 28 -4.23 -29.60 12.88
CA SER A 28 -4.28 -28.15 12.63
C SER A 28 -2.91 -27.51 12.81
N MET A 29 -2.79 -26.25 12.37
CA MET A 29 -1.59 -25.43 12.53
C MET A 29 -1.95 -23.99 12.87
N ILE A 30 -1.26 -23.41 13.85
CA ILE A 30 -1.27 -21.96 14.05
C ILE A 30 -0.23 -21.32 13.13
N VAL A 31 -0.67 -20.38 12.29
CA VAL A 31 0.19 -19.66 11.34
C VAL A 31 0.15 -18.18 11.66
N ASN A 32 1.32 -17.53 11.69
CA ASN A 32 1.40 -16.08 11.69
C ASN A 32 1.31 -15.57 10.25
N VAL A 33 0.13 -15.09 9.87
CA VAL A 33 -0.16 -14.56 8.54
C VAL A 33 0.43 -13.14 8.42
N PRO A 34 1.33 -12.88 7.46
CA PRO A 34 1.86 -11.54 7.23
C PRO A 34 0.77 -10.54 6.83
N ALA A 35 0.96 -9.26 7.15
CA ALA A 35 0.01 -8.22 6.77
C ALA A 35 -0.17 -8.14 5.24
N GLY A 36 -1.41 -8.01 4.78
CA GLY A 36 -1.74 -7.95 3.35
C GLY A 36 -1.70 -9.31 2.63
N LYS A 37 -1.44 -10.41 3.33
CA LYS A 37 -1.45 -11.77 2.79
C LYS A 37 -2.59 -12.59 3.39
N LYS A 38 -2.95 -13.66 2.70
CA LYS A 38 -3.80 -14.75 3.21
C LYS A 38 -3.14 -16.10 2.91
N VAL A 39 -3.47 -17.13 3.69
CA VAL A 39 -3.02 -18.50 3.39
C VAL A 39 -3.88 -19.03 2.24
N LYS A 40 -3.21 -19.44 1.16
CA LYS A 40 -3.84 -20.04 -0.02
C LYS A 40 -4.03 -21.53 0.16
N ASN A 41 -2.99 -22.22 0.60
CA ASN A 41 -2.92 -23.67 0.73
C ASN A 41 -1.78 -24.07 1.68
N PHE A 42 -1.69 -25.36 2.01
CA PHE A 42 -0.52 -25.93 2.70
C PHE A 42 0.27 -26.87 1.78
N ASP A 43 1.58 -26.72 1.74
CA ASP A 43 2.49 -27.71 1.15
C ASP A 43 2.72 -28.85 2.16
N MET A 44 2.40 -30.07 1.74
CA MET A 44 2.47 -31.28 2.56
C MET A 44 3.71 -32.15 2.26
N MET A 45 4.53 -31.79 1.26
CA MET A 45 5.62 -32.66 0.77
C MET A 45 6.76 -32.84 1.78
N GLY A 46 6.97 -31.89 2.68
CA GLY A 46 8.09 -31.87 3.64
C GLY A 46 7.82 -32.59 4.97
N GLY A 47 6.73 -33.36 5.11
CA GLY A 47 6.33 -34.03 6.35
C GLY A 47 5.74 -33.11 7.43
N LYS A 48 6.21 -31.86 7.51
CA LYS A 48 5.54 -30.78 8.26
C LYS A 48 4.83 -29.83 7.28
N PRO A 49 3.51 -29.60 7.42
CA PRO A 49 2.77 -28.67 6.57
C PRO A 49 3.41 -27.28 6.55
N GLN A 50 3.57 -26.68 5.37
CA GLN A 50 4.08 -25.32 5.21
C GLN A 50 3.02 -24.42 4.56
N PRO A 51 2.69 -23.25 5.14
CA PRO A 51 1.70 -22.36 4.55
C PRO A 51 2.24 -21.72 3.27
N ILE A 52 1.43 -21.74 2.22
CA ILE A 52 1.64 -20.99 0.98
C ILE A 52 0.79 -19.73 1.05
N PHE A 53 1.41 -18.56 0.97
CA PHE A 53 0.72 -17.27 1.05
C PHE A 53 0.42 -16.71 -0.34
N GLU A 54 -0.67 -15.97 -0.44
CA GLU A 54 -0.97 -15.09 -1.58
C GLU A 54 -1.41 -13.71 -1.10
N ASP A 55 -1.30 -12.70 -1.96
CA ASP A 55 -1.75 -11.35 -1.66
C ASP A 55 -3.28 -11.30 -1.52
N ILE A 56 -3.75 -10.57 -0.51
CA ILE A 56 -5.15 -10.17 -0.42
C ILE A 56 -5.37 -9.16 -1.55
N PRO A 57 -6.30 -9.42 -2.49
CA PRO A 57 -6.65 -8.43 -3.50
C PRO A 57 -7.11 -7.16 -2.79
N LYS A 58 -6.52 -6.02 -3.15
CA LYS A 58 -7.04 -4.73 -2.72
C LYS A 58 -8.44 -4.58 -3.30
N SER A 59 -9.36 -4.03 -2.52
CA SER A 59 -10.63 -3.56 -3.08
C SER A 59 -10.36 -2.41 -4.07
N ASP A 60 -11.24 -2.23 -5.06
CA ASP A 60 -11.16 -1.10 -6.00
C ASP A 60 -11.02 0.24 -5.26
N VAL A 61 -11.69 0.38 -4.11
CA VAL A 61 -11.60 1.58 -3.26
C VAL A 61 -10.21 1.77 -2.65
N GLU A 62 -9.55 0.70 -2.20
CA GLU A 62 -8.19 0.77 -1.67
C GLU A 62 -7.16 1.03 -2.75
N GLU A 63 -7.36 0.49 -3.95
CA GLU A 63 -6.52 0.77 -5.10
C GLU A 63 -6.66 2.23 -5.54
N LEU A 64 -7.89 2.71 -5.68
CA LEU A 64 -8.17 4.12 -5.99
C LEU A 64 -7.60 5.05 -4.91
N ARG A 65 -7.69 4.69 -3.63
CA ARG A 65 -7.08 5.47 -2.55
C ARG A 65 -5.56 5.50 -2.69
N ALA A 66 -4.92 4.37 -2.95
CA ALA A 66 -3.47 4.30 -3.13
C ALA A 66 -3.01 5.12 -4.35
N GLN A 67 -3.73 5.04 -5.46
CA GLN A 67 -3.47 5.84 -6.66
C GLN A 67 -3.64 7.34 -6.38
N ASN A 68 -4.71 7.74 -5.67
CA ASN A 68 -4.91 9.13 -5.27
C ASN A 68 -3.78 9.66 -4.37
N THR A 69 -3.31 8.87 -3.41
CA THR A 69 -2.16 9.27 -2.57
C THR A 69 -0.90 9.46 -3.41
N GLN A 70 -0.61 8.56 -4.35
CA GLN A 70 0.53 8.71 -5.25
C GLN A 70 0.43 9.96 -6.13
N LEU A 71 -0.76 10.25 -6.66
CA LEU A 71 -1.01 11.46 -7.44
C LEU A 71 -0.82 12.73 -6.60
N GLN A 72 -1.29 12.75 -5.35
CA GLN A 72 -1.07 13.88 -4.43
C GLN A 72 0.41 14.12 -4.19
N THR A 73 1.19 13.07 -3.90
CA THR A 73 2.64 13.19 -3.72
C THR A 73 3.33 13.71 -4.98
N TYR A 74 2.89 13.28 -6.17
CA TYR A 74 3.45 13.77 -7.43
C TYR A 74 3.16 15.26 -7.64
N ILE A 75 1.94 15.70 -7.36
CA ILE A 75 1.53 17.12 -7.43
C ILE A 75 2.35 17.97 -6.45
N GLU A 76 2.53 17.51 -5.21
CA GLU A 76 3.35 18.21 -4.20
C GLU A 76 4.80 18.37 -4.66
N ASN A 77 5.41 17.29 -5.17
CA ASN A 77 6.76 17.34 -5.71
C ASN A 77 6.87 18.28 -6.91
N MET A 78 5.89 18.29 -7.81
CA MET A 78 5.85 19.23 -8.92
C MET A 78 5.74 20.68 -8.46
N SER A 79 4.89 20.96 -7.46
CA SER A 79 4.76 22.31 -6.89
C SER A 79 6.10 22.80 -6.34
N GLN A 80 6.84 21.95 -5.64
CA GLN A 80 8.17 22.30 -5.11
C GLN A 80 9.17 22.60 -6.23
N VAL A 81 9.15 21.83 -7.32
CA VAL A 81 10.02 22.07 -8.49
C VAL A 81 9.67 23.41 -9.15
N VAL A 82 8.38 23.71 -9.31
CA VAL A 82 7.91 24.99 -9.85
C VAL A 82 8.38 26.15 -8.99
N ASP A 83 8.21 26.07 -7.66
CA ASP A 83 8.63 27.12 -6.72
C ASP A 83 10.15 27.36 -6.78
N ALA A 84 10.95 26.28 -6.89
CA ALA A 84 12.40 26.37 -7.03
C ALA A 84 12.79 27.08 -8.35
N LEU A 85 12.16 26.72 -9.47
CA LEU A 85 12.40 27.36 -10.76
C LEU A 85 12.02 28.85 -10.75
N LEU A 86 10.89 29.22 -10.13
CA LEU A 86 10.48 30.61 -9.98
C LEU A 86 11.49 31.41 -9.14
N THR A 87 11.98 30.83 -8.05
CA THR A 87 13.03 31.45 -7.22
C THR A 87 14.30 31.69 -8.03
N MET A 88 14.69 30.75 -8.89
CA MET A 88 15.84 30.91 -9.80
C MET A 88 15.61 32.02 -10.84
N LEU A 89 14.40 32.14 -11.38
CA LEU A 89 14.03 33.20 -12.34
C LEU A 89 14.01 34.59 -11.70
N ALA A 90 13.50 34.71 -10.48
CA ALA A 90 13.52 35.95 -9.71
C ALA A 90 14.95 36.39 -9.35
N SER A 91 15.85 35.42 -9.14
CA SER A 91 17.26 35.67 -8.84
C SER A 91 18.08 36.07 -10.08
N ASN A 92 17.62 35.75 -11.28
CA ASN A 92 18.17 36.28 -12.53
C ASN A 92 17.55 37.68 -12.78
N ASN A 93 18.36 38.73 -12.64
CA ASN A 93 18.01 40.17 -12.71
C ASN A 93 17.21 40.68 -13.94
N ASN A 94 16.72 39.80 -14.82
CA ASN A 94 15.93 40.12 -16.01
C ASN A 94 14.43 39.83 -15.88
N THR A 95 13.95 39.32 -14.74
CA THR A 95 12.53 39.03 -14.51
C THR A 95 11.96 39.96 -13.45
N SER A 96 10.90 40.72 -13.77
CA SER A 96 10.27 41.59 -12.76
C SER A 96 9.55 40.74 -11.69
N PRO A 97 9.54 41.16 -10.41
CA PRO A 97 8.79 40.48 -9.35
C PRO A 97 7.30 40.27 -9.70
N GLU A 98 6.67 41.25 -10.37
CA GLU A 98 5.27 41.17 -10.82
C GLU A 98 5.01 40.05 -11.82
N THR A 99 6.00 39.74 -12.66
CA THR A 99 5.92 38.62 -13.62
C THR A 99 5.96 37.27 -12.88
N VAL A 100 6.79 37.17 -11.84
CA VAL A 100 6.91 35.98 -11.00
C VAL A 100 5.60 35.74 -10.22
N ASP A 101 5.03 36.79 -9.64
CA ASP A 101 3.76 36.71 -8.89
C ASP A 101 2.57 36.33 -9.79
N SER A 102 2.52 36.86 -11.02
CA SER A 102 1.50 36.48 -12.00
C SER A 102 1.57 34.99 -12.39
N ILE A 103 2.78 34.45 -12.55
CA ILE A 103 2.99 33.03 -12.84
C ILE A 103 2.57 32.17 -11.64
N LEU A 104 2.94 32.58 -10.42
CA LEU A 104 2.61 31.86 -9.19
C LEU A 104 1.08 31.76 -8.98
N ASN A 105 0.36 32.86 -9.19
CA ASN A 105 -1.11 32.90 -9.08
C ASN A 105 -1.80 32.06 -10.16
N THR A 106 -1.22 31.97 -11.35
CA THR A 106 -1.74 31.11 -12.43
C THR A 106 -1.52 29.63 -12.11
N LEU A 107 -0.38 29.27 -11.53
CA LEU A 107 0.00 27.88 -11.24
C LEU A 107 -0.63 27.30 -9.98
N LYS A 108 -0.92 28.14 -8.97
CA LYS A 108 -1.65 27.72 -7.77
C LYS A 108 -3.15 27.53 -8.00
N GLY A 109 -3.62 27.85 -9.22
CA GLY A 109 -5.03 28.06 -9.50
C GLY A 109 -5.46 29.38 -8.87
N SER A 110 -6.00 30.30 -9.67
CA SER A 110 -6.73 31.42 -9.08
C SER A 110 -7.80 30.84 -8.16
N ASP A 111 -7.87 31.30 -6.92
CA ASP A 111 -9.01 31.01 -6.04
C ASP A 111 -10.31 31.14 -6.85
N ALA A 112 -10.95 30.00 -7.14
CA ALA A 112 -12.23 29.88 -7.84
C ALA A 112 -13.10 28.90 -7.05
#